data_AF-A0A843I0N7-F1
#
_entry.id   AF-A0A843I0N7-F1
#
_cell.length_a   1.000
_cell.length_b   1.000
_cell.length_c   1.000
_cell.angle_alpha   90.00
_cell.angle_beta   90.00
_cell.angle_gamma   90.00
#
_symmetry.space_group_name_H-M   'P 1'
#
loop_
_entity.id
_entity.type
_entity.pdbx_description
1 polymer ?
#
loop_
_entity_poly.entity_id
_entity_poly.type
_entity_poly.pdbx_seq_one_letter_code
_entity_poly.pdbx_strand_id
1 'polypeptide(L)'
;MTPLKRMVHILSVLLILPVLLSIPIHGGPLVLPHQSSIEEITLQDDAFHGRGSLPFIEWWYFDAKLDNGYSLVLGVQVLNIFARGIVTTRLSMYHQGSLLIKSYEKYFLRDFSASSEVPSVFIAGDQVILGTYDSANDRFVYTVTIKTPDGAVDLQFNGCTKGWKRQQQTGDWWAVVLPRATVSGTISINNETMNVTGTGYHDHNWGIGPRVALHFGWFWGTCNSTTYTVTWAEIRTTRLTELPIMVLNIKDAGYLEIPSETIWFSTDNLSFDHFRRIPWFFNIETITEHVFLVIDMEVISMDHTEMLGFINYWRYHVRCTGTIMVDGHVETVEGISIMEYLRFR
;
A
#
# COMPACT_ATOMS: atom_id res chain seq x y z
N MET A 1 26.91 -66.95 -8.61
CA MET A 1 27.68 -65.86 -9.22
C MET A 1 28.29 -65.02 -8.10
N THR A 2 29.51 -65.37 -7.66
CA THR A 2 30.50 -64.45 -7.07
C THR A 2 31.12 -63.58 -8.19
N PRO A 3 32.02 -62.59 -7.95
CA PRO A 3 32.54 -61.98 -6.70
C PRO A 3 32.45 -60.40 -6.74
N LEU A 4 32.53 -59.64 -5.63
CA LEU A 4 33.66 -59.30 -4.73
C LEU A 4 34.75 -58.38 -5.33
N LYS A 5 35.20 -57.40 -4.52
CA LYS A 5 36.54 -56.74 -4.42
C LYS A 5 36.61 -55.29 -4.96
N ARG A 6 37.35 -54.32 -4.38
CA ARG A 6 38.23 -54.27 -3.18
C ARG A 6 38.66 -52.81 -2.88
N MET A 7 38.84 -52.55 -1.59
CA MET A 7 39.99 -51.89 -0.92
C MET A 7 40.71 -50.68 -1.55
N VAL A 8 40.67 -49.57 -0.79
CA VAL A 8 41.81 -48.91 -0.09
C VAL A 8 43.20 -49.12 -0.68
N HIS A 9 43.89 -48.03 -1.03
CA HIS A 9 45.33 -47.86 -0.84
C HIS A 9 45.65 -46.40 -0.40
N ILE A 10 46.44 -46.29 0.66
CA ILE A 10 47.06 -45.08 1.23
C ILE A 10 48.57 -45.16 0.94
N LEU A 11 49.23 -43.99 0.89
CA LEU A 11 50.66 -43.67 0.82
C LEU A 11 51.27 -43.73 -0.59
N SER A 12 51.93 -42.67 -1.09
CA SER A 12 53.12 -42.06 -0.48
C SER A 12 53.39 -40.61 -0.94
N VAL A 13 53.97 -39.86 -0.02
CA VAL A 13 54.42 -38.45 -0.05
C VAL A 13 55.66 -38.25 -0.95
N LEU A 14 55.76 -37.13 -1.66
CA LEU A 14 57.01 -36.33 -1.70
C LEU A 14 56.72 -34.84 -1.98
N LEU A 15 57.31 -33.99 -1.14
CA LEU A 15 57.29 -32.52 -1.12
C LEU A 15 57.76 -31.90 -2.44
N ILE A 16 57.13 -30.79 -2.88
CA ILE A 16 57.75 -29.47 -3.11
C ILE A 16 56.66 -28.36 -3.02
N LEU A 17 56.78 -27.44 -2.07
CA LEU A 17 56.24 -26.06 -2.09
C LEU A 17 57.46 -25.13 -1.86
N PRO A 18 57.44 -23.80 -2.18
CA PRO A 18 56.33 -22.97 -2.66
C PRO A 18 56.68 -22.03 -3.84
N VAL A 19 55.68 -21.56 -4.60
CA VAL A 19 55.57 -20.14 -4.98
C VAL A 19 54.09 -19.76 -4.91
N LEU A 20 53.77 -18.91 -3.95
CA LEU A 20 52.45 -18.31 -3.74
C LEU A 20 52.12 -17.33 -4.88
N LEU A 21 51.02 -17.59 -5.58
CA LEU A 21 50.19 -16.56 -6.19
C LEU A 21 48.74 -16.86 -5.77
N SER A 22 48.33 -16.20 -4.70
CA SER A 22 46.98 -16.21 -4.16
C SER A 22 46.01 -15.55 -5.13
N ILE A 23 45.23 -16.36 -5.85
CA ILE A 23 43.96 -15.92 -6.42
C ILE A 23 42.89 -16.28 -5.37
N PRO A 24 42.19 -15.32 -4.76
CA PRO A 24 41.05 -15.65 -3.91
C PRO A 24 39.92 -16.14 -4.80
N ILE A 25 39.60 -17.43 -4.69
CA ILE A 25 38.29 -17.94 -5.06
C ILE A 25 37.34 -17.47 -3.96
N HIS A 26 36.65 -16.35 -4.20
CA HIS A 26 35.45 -15.95 -3.46
C HIS A 26 34.32 -15.80 -4.46
N GLY A 27 33.73 -16.94 -4.81
CA GLY A 27 32.46 -17.02 -5.53
C GLY A 27 31.33 -17.34 -4.55
N GLY A 28 31.11 -16.48 -3.56
CA GLY A 28 29.77 -16.34 -2.98
C GLY A 28 28.92 -15.50 -3.93
N PRO A 29 27.58 -15.63 -3.96
CA PRO A 29 26.75 -14.74 -4.75
C PRO A 29 27.10 -13.30 -4.36
N LEU A 30 27.44 -12.50 -5.38
CA LEU A 30 27.66 -11.08 -5.25
C LEU A 30 26.33 -10.47 -4.76
N VAL A 31 26.20 -10.26 -3.45
CA VAL A 31 25.10 -9.45 -2.90
C VAL A 31 25.39 -8.04 -3.35
N LEU A 32 24.80 -7.66 -4.47
CA LEU A 32 24.77 -6.26 -4.89
C LEU A 32 24.11 -5.46 -3.75
N PRO A 33 24.66 -4.31 -3.36
CA PRO A 33 24.01 -3.45 -2.38
C PRO A 33 22.59 -3.15 -2.86
N HIS A 34 21.59 -3.37 -1.99
CA HIS A 34 20.19 -3.07 -2.29
C HIS A 34 20.07 -1.59 -2.66
N GLN A 35 19.93 -1.30 -3.95
CA GLN A 35 19.67 0.05 -4.42
C GLN A 35 18.21 0.34 -4.10
N SER A 36 17.97 1.31 -3.21
CA SER A 36 16.63 1.67 -2.78
C SER A 36 15.74 1.97 -4.00
N SER A 37 14.55 1.38 -4.02
CA SER A 37 13.56 1.58 -5.10
C SER A 37 12.60 2.73 -4.80
N ILE A 38 12.82 3.38 -3.66
CA ILE A 38 11.93 4.38 -3.07
C ILE A 38 12.60 5.76 -3.12
N GLU A 39 11.81 6.75 -3.49
CA GLU A 39 12.20 8.14 -3.61
C GLU A 39 11.44 8.99 -2.60
N GLU A 40 12.09 10.07 -2.16
CA GLU A 40 11.39 11.13 -1.43
C GLU A 40 10.30 11.72 -2.32
N ILE A 41 9.17 12.02 -1.71
CA ILE A 41 8.02 12.59 -2.40
C ILE A 41 7.94 14.10 -2.13
N THR A 42 7.62 14.85 -3.17
CA THR A 42 7.29 16.28 -3.08
C THR A 42 5.78 16.50 -3.21
N LEU A 43 5.29 17.67 -2.79
CA LEU A 43 3.88 18.00 -2.97
C LEU A 43 3.45 17.99 -4.46
N GLN A 44 4.36 18.36 -5.37
CA GLN A 44 4.09 18.34 -6.81
C GLN A 44 3.95 16.90 -7.36
N ASP A 45 4.64 15.92 -6.78
CA ASP A 45 4.49 14.52 -7.17
C ASP A 45 3.10 13.95 -6.85
N ASP A 46 2.33 14.60 -5.98
CA ASP A 46 0.95 14.23 -5.71
C ASP A 46 -0.07 15.07 -6.53
N ALA A 47 0.42 16.01 -7.34
CA ALA A 47 -0.41 16.76 -8.28
C ALA A 47 -0.84 15.87 -9.46
N PHE A 48 -1.73 16.39 -10.30
CA PHE A 48 -2.26 15.64 -11.44
C PHE A 48 -1.22 15.44 -12.55
N HIS A 49 -0.99 14.20 -12.96
CA HIS A 49 0.03 13.86 -13.96
C HIS A 49 -0.49 13.93 -15.40
N GLY A 50 -1.81 13.91 -15.57
CA GLY A 50 -2.44 14.21 -16.83
C GLY A 50 -2.17 13.23 -17.97
N ARG A 51 -2.60 13.63 -19.17
CA ARG A 51 -2.80 12.74 -20.33
C ARG A 51 -1.54 12.59 -21.18
N GLY A 52 -0.50 11.92 -20.67
CA GLY A 52 0.71 11.62 -21.46
C GLY A 52 0.50 10.54 -22.54
N SER A 53 -0.40 9.58 -22.30
CA SER A 53 -0.77 8.52 -23.25
C SER A 53 -2.14 7.92 -22.89
N LEU A 54 -2.84 7.34 -23.87
CA LEU A 54 -4.06 6.54 -23.63
C LEU A 54 -3.71 5.04 -23.67
N PRO A 55 -4.34 4.19 -22.84
CA PRO A 55 -5.28 4.54 -21.78
C PRO A 55 -4.59 5.23 -20.61
N PHE A 56 -5.38 6.03 -19.88
CA PHE A 56 -4.91 6.81 -18.73
C PHE A 56 -5.77 6.46 -17.52
N ILE A 57 -5.12 6.05 -16.43
CA ILE A 57 -5.76 5.74 -15.16
C ILE A 57 -4.90 6.38 -14.06
N GLU A 58 -5.55 7.15 -13.20
CA GLU A 58 -4.92 7.86 -12.07
C GLU A 58 -5.93 7.91 -10.93
N TRP A 59 -5.49 7.73 -9.68
CA TRP A 59 -6.38 7.87 -8.53
C TRP A 59 -5.68 8.38 -7.28
N TRP A 60 -6.37 9.27 -6.58
CA TRP A 60 -6.09 9.64 -5.20
C TRP A 60 -6.98 8.82 -4.28
N TYR A 61 -6.39 8.14 -3.32
CA TYR A 61 -7.10 7.31 -2.35
C TYR A 61 -6.76 7.78 -0.94
N PHE A 62 -7.79 7.88 -0.11
CA PHE A 62 -7.65 8.16 1.30
C PHE A 62 -8.45 7.13 2.11
N ASP A 63 -7.97 6.81 3.29
CA ASP A 63 -8.81 6.18 4.30
C ASP A 63 -8.61 6.80 5.68
N ALA A 64 -9.62 6.63 6.53
CA ALA A 64 -9.58 7.12 7.89
C ALA A 64 -10.26 6.14 8.84
N LYS A 65 -9.68 6.00 10.02
CA LYS A 65 -10.20 5.25 11.16
C LYS A 65 -10.50 6.25 12.25
N LEU A 66 -11.78 6.44 12.55
CA LEU A 66 -12.29 7.49 13.42
C LEU A 66 -12.52 6.95 14.84
N ASP A 67 -12.29 7.79 15.83
CA ASP A 67 -12.29 7.42 17.25
C ASP A 67 -13.68 6.99 17.75
N ASN A 68 -14.74 7.39 17.04
CA ASN A 68 -16.12 7.02 17.31
C ASN A 68 -16.54 5.68 16.66
N GLY A 69 -15.60 4.88 16.18
CA GLY A 69 -15.85 3.56 15.60
C GLY A 69 -16.23 3.56 14.12
N TYR A 70 -16.28 4.73 13.49
CA TYR A 70 -16.44 4.83 12.03
C TYR A 70 -15.11 4.63 11.31
N SER A 71 -15.18 4.16 10.08
CA SER A 71 -14.05 4.21 9.15
C SER A 71 -14.52 4.57 7.75
N LEU A 72 -13.61 5.14 6.98
CA LEU A 72 -13.92 5.78 5.70
C LEU A 72 -12.95 5.31 4.63
N VAL A 73 -13.44 5.17 3.41
CA VAL A 73 -12.63 5.08 2.21
C VAL A 73 -13.11 6.15 1.25
N LEU A 74 -12.20 7.05 0.86
CA LEU A 74 -12.47 8.24 0.07
C LEU A 74 -11.54 8.25 -1.15
N GLY A 75 -11.91 8.98 -2.19
CA GLY A 75 -10.98 9.21 -3.28
C GLY A 75 -11.61 9.69 -4.57
N VAL A 76 -10.73 9.95 -5.53
CA VAL A 76 -11.08 10.31 -6.91
C VAL A 76 -10.31 9.40 -7.84
N GLN A 77 -10.99 8.77 -8.77
CA GLN A 77 -10.38 8.00 -9.86
C GLN A 77 -10.71 8.66 -11.20
N VAL A 78 -9.68 8.91 -12.00
CA VAL A 78 -9.80 9.37 -13.38
C VAL A 78 -9.50 8.18 -14.29
N LEU A 79 -10.48 7.84 -15.13
CA LEU A 79 -10.35 6.79 -16.14
C LEU A 79 -10.58 7.42 -17.51
N ASN A 80 -9.58 7.36 -18.38
CA ASN A 80 -9.72 7.76 -19.76
C ASN A 80 -9.24 6.65 -20.69
N ILE A 81 -10.20 5.95 -21.30
CA ILE A 81 -9.96 4.88 -22.26
C ILE A 81 -10.53 5.33 -23.61
N PHE A 82 -9.67 5.46 -24.62
CA PHE A 82 -10.02 5.90 -25.97
C PHE A 82 -10.78 7.26 -25.97
N ALA A 83 -12.01 7.30 -26.49
CA ALA A 83 -12.86 8.49 -26.60
C ALA A 83 -13.79 8.70 -25.39
N ARG A 84 -13.69 7.87 -24.34
CA ARG A 84 -14.58 7.93 -23.16
C ARG A 84 -13.75 8.13 -21.90
N GLY A 85 -13.93 9.30 -21.30
CA GLY A 85 -13.37 9.67 -20.01
C GLY A 85 -14.45 9.72 -18.94
N ILE A 86 -14.23 9.01 -17.82
CA ILE A 86 -15.09 8.98 -16.64
C ILE A 86 -14.24 9.38 -15.43
N VAL A 87 -14.81 10.20 -14.57
CA VAL A 87 -14.25 10.49 -13.25
C VAL A 87 -15.20 9.91 -12.22
N THR A 88 -14.67 9.22 -11.22
CA THR A 88 -15.46 8.62 -10.15
C THR A 88 -14.99 9.15 -8.81
N THR A 89 -15.91 9.73 -8.02
CA THR A 89 -15.66 9.99 -6.60
C THR A 89 -16.10 8.79 -5.79
N ARG A 90 -15.31 8.42 -4.78
CA ARG A 90 -15.61 7.31 -3.88
C ARG A 90 -15.90 7.84 -2.48
N LEU A 91 -17.01 7.37 -1.90
CA LEU A 91 -17.29 7.47 -0.47
C LEU A 91 -17.81 6.13 0.01
N SER A 92 -17.03 5.44 0.83
CA SER A 92 -17.50 4.29 1.60
C SER A 92 -17.37 4.60 3.08
N MET A 93 -18.45 4.45 3.84
CA MET A 93 -18.45 4.60 5.29
C MET A 93 -18.84 3.28 5.94
N TYR A 94 -18.12 2.93 6.99
CA TYR A 94 -18.36 1.74 7.80
C TYR A 94 -18.49 2.16 9.25
N HIS A 95 -19.28 1.42 10.02
CA HIS A 95 -19.31 1.53 11.48
C HIS A 95 -18.98 0.16 12.06
N GLN A 96 -17.90 0.10 12.84
CA GLN A 96 -17.37 -1.14 13.42
C GLN A 96 -17.17 -2.24 12.35
N GLY A 97 -16.63 -1.86 11.19
CA GLY A 97 -16.38 -2.73 10.04
C GLY A 97 -17.61 -3.06 9.18
N SER A 98 -18.82 -2.75 9.64
CA SER A 98 -20.04 -2.97 8.84
C SER A 98 -20.28 -1.83 7.87
N LEU A 99 -20.49 -2.15 6.59
CA LEU A 99 -20.74 -1.16 5.55
C LEU A 99 -22.07 -0.43 5.78
N LEU A 100 -22.03 0.90 5.79
CA LEU A 100 -23.22 1.76 5.93
C LEU A 100 -23.52 2.52 4.63
N ILE A 101 -22.51 3.14 4.05
CA ILE A 101 -22.62 3.91 2.80
C ILE A 101 -21.60 3.37 1.81
N LYS A 102 -22.01 3.21 0.56
CA LYS A 102 -21.14 2.85 -0.56
C LYS A 102 -21.58 3.58 -1.82
N SER A 103 -21.00 4.75 -2.04
CA SER A 103 -21.28 5.57 -3.22
C SER A 103 -20.04 5.71 -4.11
N TYR A 104 -20.30 5.61 -5.41
CA TYR A 104 -19.35 5.78 -6.51
C TYR A 104 -19.97 6.71 -7.56
N GLU A 105 -20.05 8.00 -7.25
CA GLU A 105 -20.63 8.98 -8.17
C GLU A 105 -19.74 9.16 -9.40
N LYS A 106 -20.36 9.14 -10.58
CA LYS A 106 -19.68 9.23 -11.87
C LYS A 106 -19.95 10.57 -12.53
N TYR A 107 -18.88 11.17 -13.01
CA TYR A 107 -18.87 12.46 -13.69
C TYR A 107 -18.23 12.31 -15.07
N PHE A 108 -18.58 13.21 -15.98
CA PHE A 108 -17.88 13.30 -17.25
C PHE A 108 -16.54 13.98 -17.04
N LEU A 109 -15.55 13.64 -17.87
CA LEU A 109 -14.23 14.23 -17.80
C LEU A 109 -14.22 15.76 -18.03
N ARG A 110 -15.27 16.33 -18.63
CA ARG A 110 -15.44 17.80 -18.78
C ARG A 110 -15.78 18.50 -17.46
N ASP A 111 -16.30 17.76 -16.49
CA ASP A 111 -16.69 18.28 -15.17
C ASP A 111 -15.51 18.18 -14.19
N PHE A 112 -14.38 17.62 -14.62
CA PHE A 112 -13.17 17.44 -13.81
C PHE A 112 -12.08 18.43 -14.21
N SER A 113 -11.41 19.00 -13.20
CA SER A 113 -10.16 19.73 -13.40
C SER A 113 -9.23 19.49 -12.22
N ALA A 114 -7.94 19.37 -12.50
CA ALA A 114 -6.92 19.23 -11.46
C ALA A 114 -5.63 19.93 -11.87
N SER A 115 -4.87 20.42 -10.90
CA SER A 115 -3.60 21.12 -11.11
C SER A 115 -2.44 20.12 -11.29
N SER A 116 -1.50 20.43 -12.18
CA SER A 116 -0.23 19.70 -12.34
C SER A 116 0.90 20.15 -11.40
N GLU A 117 0.65 21.19 -10.61
CA GLU A 117 1.66 21.79 -9.73
C GLU A 117 1.40 21.47 -8.26
N VAL A 118 0.13 21.29 -7.89
CA VAL A 118 -0.30 21.01 -6.53
C VAL A 118 -1.48 20.03 -6.54
N PRO A 119 -1.68 19.22 -5.49
CA PRO A 119 -2.85 18.36 -5.36
C PRO A 119 -4.09 19.24 -5.15
N SER A 120 -4.75 19.60 -6.24
CA SER A 120 -5.97 20.42 -6.20
C SER A 120 -6.93 19.89 -7.24
N VAL A 121 -7.96 19.19 -6.77
CA VAL A 121 -8.92 18.48 -7.61
C VAL A 121 -10.30 19.10 -7.45
N PHE A 122 -10.92 19.44 -8.58
CA PHE A 122 -12.29 19.95 -8.67
C PHE A 122 -13.16 19.01 -9.49
N ILE A 123 -14.40 18.80 -9.03
CA ILE A 123 -15.42 18.01 -9.71
C ILE A 123 -16.72 18.80 -9.69
N ALA A 124 -17.31 19.01 -10.88
CA ALA A 124 -18.52 19.80 -11.09
C ALA A 124 -18.48 21.21 -10.45
N GLY A 125 -17.28 21.80 -10.32
CA GLY A 125 -17.05 23.10 -9.71
C GLY A 125 -16.73 23.09 -8.21
N ASP A 126 -16.95 21.97 -7.52
CA ASP A 126 -16.61 21.82 -6.11
C ASP A 126 -15.16 21.35 -5.94
N GLN A 127 -14.42 21.95 -5.00
CA GLN A 127 -13.09 21.48 -4.62
C GLN A 127 -13.23 20.24 -3.74
N VAL A 128 -12.76 19.09 -4.22
CA VAL A 128 -12.91 17.80 -3.54
C VAL A 128 -11.64 17.36 -2.82
N ILE A 129 -10.46 17.76 -3.32
CA ILE A 129 -9.16 17.50 -2.70
C ILE A 129 -8.32 18.76 -2.82
N LEU A 130 -7.71 19.18 -1.71
CA LEU A 130 -6.70 20.23 -1.67
C LEU A 130 -5.55 19.80 -0.75
N GLY A 131 -4.37 19.60 -1.31
CA GLY A 131 -3.11 19.35 -0.63
C GLY A 131 -2.25 20.61 -0.56
N THR A 132 -1.63 20.82 0.59
CA THR A 132 -0.71 21.93 0.88
C THR A 132 0.47 21.43 1.70
N TYR A 133 1.54 22.23 1.77
CA TYR A 133 2.67 21.97 2.65
C TYR A 133 2.72 23.03 3.76
N ASP A 134 2.62 22.56 5.00
CA ASP A 134 2.77 23.36 6.20
C ASP A 134 4.26 23.40 6.58
N SER A 135 4.94 24.47 6.19
CA SER A 135 6.37 24.66 6.45
C SER A 135 6.69 24.89 7.92
N ALA A 136 5.72 25.33 8.74
CA ALA A 136 5.95 25.56 10.17
C ALA A 136 6.07 24.24 10.95
N ASN A 137 5.45 23.17 10.46
CA ASN A 137 5.47 21.84 11.07
C ASN A 137 6.04 20.74 10.15
N ASP A 138 6.61 21.14 9.01
CA ASP A 138 7.25 20.25 8.03
C ASP A 138 6.39 19.02 7.64
N ARG A 139 5.14 19.28 7.25
CA ARG A 139 4.17 18.23 6.90
C ARG A 139 3.26 18.62 5.76
N PHE A 140 2.77 17.61 5.04
CA PHE A 140 1.65 17.80 4.12
C PHE A 140 0.32 17.85 4.88
N VAL A 141 -0.59 18.68 4.38
CA VAL A 141 -1.93 18.88 4.92
C VAL A 141 -2.93 18.79 3.77
N TYR A 142 -3.95 17.95 3.93
CA TYR A 142 -4.99 17.74 2.93
C TYR A 142 -6.36 18.07 3.49
N THR A 143 -7.20 18.70 2.67
CA THR A 143 -8.64 18.80 2.88
C THR A 143 -9.34 17.93 1.84
N VAL A 144 -10.21 17.03 2.30
CA VAL A 144 -11.00 16.14 1.45
C VAL A 144 -12.49 16.38 1.72
N THR A 145 -13.20 16.84 0.71
CA THR A 145 -14.63 17.14 0.78
C THR A 145 -15.36 16.33 -0.28
N ILE A 146 -16.21 15.39 0.14
CA ILE A 146 -17.02 14.56 -0.78
C ILE A 146 -18.47 14.58 -0.32
N LYS A 147 -19.40 14.84 -1.23
CA LYS A 147 -20.84 14.84 -0.98
C LYS A 147 -21.51 13.83 -1.89
N THR A 148 -22.37 13.01 -1.32
CA THR A 148 -23.22 12.04 -2.03
C THR A 148 -24.65 12.16 -1.50
N PRO A 149 -25.64 11.54 -2.17
CA PRO A 149 -27.02 11.55 -1.68
C PRO A 149 -27.17 10.94 -0.27
N ASP A 150 -26.34 9.95 0.06
CA ASP A 150 -26.46 9.16 1.30
C ASP A 150 -25.54 9.66 2.42
N GLY A 151 -24.52 10.46 2.10
CA GLY A 151 -23.63 11.03 3.12
C GLY A 151 -22.60 12.02 2.58
N ALA A 152 -21.88 12.65 3.50
CA ALA A 152 -20.85 13.61 3.15
C ALA A 152 -19.68 13.57 4.13
N VAL A 153 -18.52 14.04 3.69
CA VAL A 153 -17.34 14.26 4.52
C VAL A 153 -16.73 15.61 4.21
N ASP A 154 -16.16 16.23 5.23
CA ASP A 154 -15.27 17.38 5.13
C ASP A 154 -14.19 17.22 6.19
N LEU A 155 -13.02 16.72 5.76
CA LEU A 155 -11.97 16.23 6.64
C LEU A 155 -10.64 16.84 6.29
N GLN A 156 -9.92 17.26 7.34
CA GLN A 156 -8.52 17.62 7.27
C GLN A 156 -7.65 16.43 7.70
N PHE A 157 -6.63 16.14 6.90
CA PHE A 157 -5.58 15.16 7.18
C PHE A 157 -4.26 15.91 7.37
N ASN A 158 -3.67 15.81 8.57
CA ASN A 158 -2.38 16.41 8.89
C ASN A 158 -1.32 15.31 8.99
N GLY A 159 -0.34 15.31 8.09
CA GLY A 159 0.71 14.30 8.04
C GLY A 159 1.49 14.19 9.36
N CYS A 160 1.83 12.96 9.73
CA CYS A 160 2.60 12.61 10.95
C CYS A 160 3.94 11.95 10.65
N THR A 161 4.17 11.56 9.39
CA THR A 161 5.35 10.80 8.94
C THR A 161 5.73 11.28 7.55
N LYS A 162 7.01 11.13 7.18
CA LYS A 162 7.46 11.39 5.80
C LYS A 162 6.85 10.37 4.84
N GLY A 163 6.26 10.87 3.75
CA GLY A 163 5.79 10.06 2.64
C GLY A 163 6.92 9.68 1.69
N TRP A 164 6.60 8.84 0.71
CA TRP A 164 7.55 8.34 -0.28
C TRP A 164 6.83 7.91 -1.55
N LYS A 165 7.57 7.76 -2.65
CA LYS A 165 7.06 7.22 -3.91
C LYS A 165 7.99 6.16 -4.47
N ARG A 166 7.46 5.30 -5.34
CA ARG A 166 8.23 4.31 -6.08
C ARG A 166 7.63 4.08 -7.45
N GLN A 167 8.49 3.79 -8.41
CA GLN A 167 8.06 3.28 -9.70
C GLN A 167 8.03 1.76 -9.67
N GLN A 168 6.92 1.17 -10.11
CA GLN A 168 6.77 -0.28 -10.22
C GLN A 168 7.45 -0.81 -11.48
N GLN A 169 7.70 -2.12 -11.53
CA GLN A 169 8.27 -2.78 -12.72
C GLN A 169 7.41 -2.59 -13.98
N THR A 170 6.12 -2.31 -13.79
CA THR A 170 5.14 -2.03 -14.84
C THR A 170 5.16 -0.58 -15.35
N GLY A 171 5.95 0.30 -14.72
CA GLY A 171 6.19 1.68 -15.11
C GLY A 171 5.23 2.70 -14.47
N ASP A 172 4.17 2.23 -13.84
CA ASP A 172 3.28 3.02 -12.99
C ASP A 172 3.96 3.40 -11.67
N TRP A 173 3.43 4.44 -11.07
CA TRP A 173 3.93 4.99 -9.83
C TRP A 173 2.93 4.76 -8.71
N TRP A 174 3.47 4.48 -7.53
CA TRP A 174 2.75 4.45 -6.27
C TRP A 174 3.42 5.40 -5.30
N ALA A 175 2.69 6.44 -4.91
CA ALA A 175 3.10 7.44 -3.93
C ALA A 175 2.30 7.28 -2.65
N VAL A 176 2.96 6.91 -1.56
CA VAL A 176 2.38 6.92 -0.22
C VAL A 176 2.65 8.28 0.41
N VAL A 177 1.74 9.21 0.17
CA VAL A 177 1.90 10.64 0.49
C VAL A 177 1.72 10.89 1.99
N LEU A 178 0.68 10.30 2.58
CA LEU A 178 0.42 10.32 4.02
C LEU A 178 0.37 8.87 4.53
N PRO A 179 1.51 8.24 4.84
CA PRO A 179 1.51 6.92 5.47
C PRO A 179 0.71 6.94 6.79
N ARG A 180 0.79 8.05 7.52
CA ARG A 180 -0.03 8.35 8.69
C ARG A 180 -0.37 9.84 8.74
N ALA A 181 -1.63 10.13 9.03
CA ALA A 181 -2.10 11.48 9.34
C ALA A 181 -3.04 11.47 10.55
N THR A 182 -3.07 12.57 11.31
CA THR A 182 -4.22 12.83 12.19
C THR A 182 -5.36 13.37 11.34
N VAL A 183 -6.57 12.90 11.60
CA VAL A 183 -7.78 13.31 10.88
C VAL A 183 -8.69 14.06 11.82
N SER A 184 -9.26 15.16 11.35
CA SER A 184 -10.32 15.90 12.05
C SER A 184 -11.27 16.56 11.07
N GLY A 185 -12.54 16.69 11.44
CA GLY A 185 -13.53 17.40 10.63
C GLY A 185 -14.92 16.88 10.88
N THR A 186 -15.71 16.73 9.82
CA THR A 186 -17.10 16.27 9.93
C THR A 186 -17.40 15.12 8.98
N ILE A 187 -18.29 14.24 9.43
CA ILE A 187 -19.01 13.30 8.57
C ILE A 187 -20.51 13.53 8.72
N SER A 188 -21.26 13.25 7.65
CA SER A 188 -22.72 13.34 7.64
C SER A 188 -23.34 12.04 7.12
N ILE A 189 -24.33 11.52 7.84
CA ILE A 189 -25.06 10.29 7.53
C ILE A 189 -26.54 10.55 7.85
N ASN A 190 -27.46 10.19 6.95
CA ASN A 190 -28.91 10.41 7.16
C ASN A 190 -29.29 11.85 7.56
N ASN A 191 -28.60 12.85 6.99
CA ASN A 191 -28.73 14.28 7.32
C ASN A 191 -28.31 14.68 8.75
N GLU A 192 -27.66 13.80 9.52
CA GLU A 192 -27.02 14.15 10.78
C GLU A 192 -25.52 14.35 10.56
N THR A 193 -25.01 15.50 11.01
CA THR A 193 -23.58 15.83 10.94
C THR A 193 -22.93 15.66 12.30
N MET A 194 -21.76 15.04 12.35
CA MET A 194 -20.97 14.88 13.56
C MET A 194 -19.52 15.29 13.35
N ASN A 195 -18.94 15.88 14.40
CA ASN A 195 -17.51 16.13 14.47
C ASN A 195 -16.77 14.84 14.78
N VAL A 196 -15.66 14.62 14.11
CA VAL A 196 -14.87 13.40 14.24
C VAL A 196 -13.38 13.72 14.32
N THR A 197 -12.66 12.82 14.97
CA THR A 197 -11.20 12.73 14.99
C THR A 197 -10.76 11.30 14.68
N GLY A 198 -9.52 11.12 14.26
CA GLY A 198 -8.98 9.78 14.01
C GLY A 198 -7.59 9.77 13.40
N THR A 199 -7.25 8.64 12.79
CA THR A 199 -6.00 8.43 12.04
C THR A 199 -6.32 8.10 10.59
N GLY A 200 -5.56 8.66 9.65
CA GLY A 200 -5.78 8.46 8.22
C GLY A 200 -4.53 8.11 7.44
N TYR A 201 -4.77 7.73 6.19
CA TYR A 201 -3.79 7.35 5.18
C TYR A 201 -4.14 8.02 3.84
N HIS A 202 -3.13 8.32 3.03
CA HIS A 202 -3.30 8.76 1.64
C HIS A 202 -2.21 8.18 0.74
N ASP A 203 -2.63 7.62 -0.40
CA ASP A 203 -1.76 7.40 -1.54
C ASP A 203 -2.36 7.89 -2.87
N HIS A 204 -1.46 7.97 -3.84
CA HIS A 204 -1.75 8.37 -5.20
C HIS A 204 -1.01 7.45 -6.16
N ASN A 205 -1.74 6.98 -7.17
CA ASN A 205 -1.20 6.12 -8.20
C ASN A 205 -1.48 6.72 -9.58
N TRP A 206 -0.45 6.76 -10.43
CA TRP A 206 -0.55 7.30 -11.79
C TRP A 206 0.30 6.50 -12.78
N GLY A 207 0.14 6.78 -14.08
CA GLY A 207 0.84 6.06 -15.14
C GLY A 207 0.37 4.62 -15.30
N ILE A 208 -0.83 4.30 -14.80
CA ILE A 208 -1.35 2.94 -14.74
C ILE A 208 -1.77 2.50 -16.15
N GLY A 209 -0.92 1.65 -16.75
CA GLY A 209 -1.10 1.13 -18.09
C GLY A 209 -1.63 -0.32 -18.13
N PRO A 210 -1.89 -0.86 -19.34
CA PRO A 210 -2.40 -2.21 -19.53
C PRO A 210 -1.53 -3.32 -18.92
N ARG A 211 -0.23 -3.07 -18.73
CA ARG A 211 0.71 -4.04 -18.12
C ARG A 211 0.32 -4.39 -16.69
N VAL A 212 -0.27 -3.46 -15.94
CA VAL A 212 -0.75 -3.70 -14.57
C VAL A 212 -1.83 -4.79 -14.56
N ALA A 213 -2.74 -4.77 -15.54
CA ALA A 213 -3.79 -5.79 -15.67
C ALA A 213 -3.26 -7.20 -16.07
N LEU A 214 -1.98 -7.33 -16.45
CA LEU A 214 -1.35 -8.63 -16.68
C LEU A 214 -0.92 -9.31 -15.37
N HIS A 215 -0.88 -8.58 -14.26
CA HIS A 215 -0.68 -9.17 -12.94
C HIS A 215 -1.88 -10.06 -12.56
N PHE A 216 -1.65 -10.95 -11.60
CA PHE A 216 -2.72 -11.73 -10.99
C PHE A 216 -3.58 -10.84 -10.07
N GLY A 217 -2.94 -9.90 -9.38
CA GLY A 217 -3.58 -9.00 -8.43
C GLY A 217 -2.58 -8.50 -7.41
N TRP A 218 -3.07 -7.93 -6.33
CA TRP A 218 -2.24 -7.54 -5.19
C TRP A 218 -3.04 -7.56 -3.89
N PHE A 219 -2.32 -7.75 -2.79
CA PHE A 219 -2.77 -7.30 -1.48
C PHE A 219 -2.06 -6.00 -1.14
N TRP A 220 -2.74 -5.11 -0.44
CA TRP A 220 -2.15 -3.90 0.11
C TRP A 220 -2.84 -3.54 1.43
N GLY A 221 -2.07 -3.04 2.39
CA GLY A 221 -2.63 -2.50 3.62
C GLY A 221 -1.63 -1.70 4.43
N THR A 222 -2.12 -1.18 5.55
CA THR A 222 -1.29 -0.48 6.53
C THR A 222 -1.45 -1.09 7.92
N CYS A 223 -0.46 -0.96 8.78
CA CYS A 223 -0.52 -1.30 10.20
C CYS A 223 0.16 -0.22 11.02
N ASN A 224 -0.31 -0.03 12.25
CA ASN A 224 0.07 1.12 13.07
C ASN A 224 0.43 0.67 14.49
N SER A 225 1.60 1.07 14.97
CA SER A 225 1.92 1.17 16.40
C SER A 225 1.95 2.63 16.85
N THR A 226 2.38 2.91 18.07
CA THR A 226 2.47 4.28 18.59
C THR A 226 3.35 5.17 17.72
N THR A 227 4.56 4.71 17.38
CA THR A 227 5.57 5.46 16.62
C THR A 227 5.64 5.04 15.16
N TYR A 228 5.45 3.75 14.88
CA TYR A 228 5.68 3.18 13.56
C TYR A 228 4.40 3.00 12.75
N THR A 229 4.52 3.24 11.44
CA THR A 229 3.50 2.92 10.44
C THR A 229 4.13 2.00 9.42
N VAL A 230 3.52 0.83 9.22
CA VAL A 230 3.93 -0.16 8.23
C VAL A 230 2.99 -0.02 7.06
N THR A 231 3.53 0.35 5.90
CA THR A 231 2.80 0.24 4.63
C THR A 231 3.37 -0.94 3.87
N TRP A 232 2.50 -1.87 3.47
CA TRP A 232 2.92 -3.11 2.84
C TRP A 232 2.04 -3.47 1.65
N ALA A 233 2.61 -4.19 0.70
CA ALA A 233 1.89 -4.77 -0.42
C ALA A 233 2.52 -6.10 -0.84
N GLU A 234 1.67 -7.00 -1.34
CA GLU A 234 2.08 -8.24 -1.98
C GLU A 234 1.61 -8.20 -3.44
N ILE A 235 2.50 -7.79 -4.35
CA ILE A 235 2.15 -7.76 -5.78
C ILE A 235 2.28 -9.16 -6.35
N ARG A 236 1.18 -9.72 -6.86
CA ARG A 236 1.17 -11.05 -7.48
C ARG A 236 1.26 -10.91 -8.99
N THR A 237 2.45 -11.06 -9.54
CA THR A 237 2.64 -10.98 -11.00
C THR A 237 2.06 -12.20 -11.72
N THR A 238 2.16 -13.37 -11.09
CA THR A 238 1.50 -14.62 -11.48
C THR A 238 0.82 -15.27 -10.27
N ARG A 239 0.26 -16.47 -10.42
CA ARG A 239 -0.23 -17.26 -9.27
C ARG A 239 0.88 -17.73 -8.32
N LEU A 240 2.13 -17.73 -8.78
CA LEU A 240 3.28 -18.32 -8.08
C LEU A 240 4.42 -17.31 -7.85
N THR A 241 4.24 -16.06 -8.29
CA THR A 241 5.29 -15.06 -8.28
C THR A 241 4.78 -13.83 -7.56
N GLU A 242 5.47 -13.50 -6.50
CA GLU A 242 5.15 -12.47 -5.52
C GLU A 242 6.31 -11.46 -5.48
N LEU A 243 5.96 -10.18 -5.33
CA LEU A 243 6.89 -9.08 -5.14
C LEU A 243 6.44 -8.31 -3.90
N PRO A 244 6.89 -8.74 -2.70
CA PRO A 244 6.54 -8.06 -1.48
C PRO A 244 7.19 -6.68 -1.42
N ILE A 245 6.47 -5.75 -0.82
CA ILE A 245 6.88 -4.37 -0.60
C ILE A 245 6.55 -4.06 0.85
N MET A 246 7.50 -3.51 1.60
CA MET A 246 7.25 -3.02 2.94
C MET A 246 8.11 -1.80 3.23
N VAL A 247 7.47 -0.78 3.79
CA VAL A 247 8.13 0.45 4.23
C VAL A 247 7.67 0.77 5.63
N LEU A 248 8.64 1.01 6.51
CA LEU A 248 8.42 1.39 7.89
C LEU A 248 8.62 2.90 8.03
N ASN A 249 7.52 3.64 8.14
CA ASN A 249 7.55 5.08 8.40
C ASN A 249 7.61 5.33 9.91
N ILE A 250 8.47 6.27 10.32
CA ILE A 250 8.72 6.62 11.72
C ILE A 250 8.17 8.02 11.96
N LYS A 251 7.33 8.19 12.98
CA LYS A 251 6.81 9.53 13.35
C LYS A 251 7.95 10.52 13.57
N ASP A 252 7.78 11.72 13.03
CA ASP A 252 8.70 12.86 13.17
C ASP A 252 10.17 12.57 12.74
N ALA A 253 10.38 11.50 11.96
CA ALA A 253 11.67 11.10 11.42
C ALA A 253 11.51 10.70 9.94
N GLY A 254 12.29 9.74 9.45
CA GLY A 254 12.24 9.24 8.08
C GLY A 254 11.42 7.97 7.93
N TYR A 255 11.86 7.14 6.99
CA TYR A 255 11.33 5.82 6.73
C TYR A 255 12.45 4.84 6.38
N LEU A 256 12.18 3.55 6.55
CA LEU A 256 13.08 2.46 6.19
C LEU A 256 12.41 1.58 5.13
N GLU A 257 13.04 1.43 3.97
CA GLU A 257 12.66 0.41 2.99
C GLU A 257 13.15 -0.95 3.48
N ILE A 258 12.25 -1.93 3.55
CA ILE A 258 12.60 -3.29 3.95
C ILE A 258 12.99 -4.08 2.69
N PRO A 259 14.16 -4.74 2.67
CA PRO A 259 14.58 -5.54 1.51
C PRO A 259 13.60 -6.66 1.22
N SER A 260 13.16 -6.76 -0.03
CA SER A 260 12.06 -7.66 -0.44
C SER A 260 12.29 -9.13 -0.07
N GLU A 261 13.54 -9.60 -0.11
CA GLU A 261 13.96 -10.96 0.23
C GLU A 261 13.87 -11.30 1.71
N THR A 262 13.67 -10.28 2.55
CA THR A 262 13.50 -10.42 4.01
C THR A 262 12.04 -10.27 4.44
N ILE A 263 11.11 -10.13 3.50
CA ILE A 263 9.68 -10.01 3.78
C ILE A 263 9.02 -11.36 3.55
N TRP A 264 8.28 -11.82 4.55
CA TRP A 264 7.39 -12.96 4.43
C TRP A 264 5.95 -12.50 4.53
N PHE A 265 5.13 -12.95 3.59
CA PHE A 265 3.69 -12.77 3.59
C PHE A 265 3.02 -14.13 3.56
N SER A 266 2.03 -14.33 4.42
CA SER A 266 1.27 -15.58 4.45
C SER A 266 -0.23 -15.31 4.61
N THR A 267 -1.03 -16.25 4.13
CA THR A 267 -2.49 -16.18 4.20
C THR A 267 -3.05 -17.52 4.64
N ASP A 268 -4.06 -17.51 5.49
CA ASP A 268 -4.75 -18.71 5.95
C ASP A 268 -6.26 -18.44 6.15
N ASN A 269 -6.96 -19.42 6.72
CA ASN A 269 -8.38 -19.38 7.05
C ASN A 269 -9.22 -19.02 5.82
N LEU A 270 -9.16 -19.85 4.77
CA LEU A 270 -9.83 -19.53 3.50
C LEU A 270 -11.35 -19.63 3.64
N SER A 271 -12.05 -18.58 3.22
CA SER A 271 -13.50 -18.59 2.99
C SER A 271 -13.80 -18.60 1.48
N PHE A 272 -15.04 -18.93 1.12
CA PHE A 272 -15.50 -18.91 -0.27
C PHE A 272 -16.42 -17.72 -0.51
N ASP A 273 -16.04 -16.85 -1.44
CA ASP A 273 -16.78 -15.64 -1.79
C ASP A 273 -16.61 -15.32 -3.27
N HIS A 274 -17.69 -14.91 -3.96
CA HIS A 274 -17.71 -14.61 -5.41
C HIS A 274 -16.93 -15.64 -6.26
N PHE A 275 -17.21 -16.92 -6.04
CA PHE A 275 -16.60 -18.07 -6.72
C PHE A 275 -15.09 -18.25 -6.51
N ARG A 276 -14.53 -17.68 -5.44
CA ARG A 276 -13.11 -17.66 -5.15
C ARG A 276 -12.83 -18.01 -3.71
N ARG A 277 -11.65 -18.59 -3.46
CA ARG A 277 -11.12 -18.77 -2.12
C ARG A 277 -10.42 -17.49 -1.72
N ILE A 278 -10.87 -16.90 -0.63
CA ILE A 278 -10.47 -15.59 -0.13
C ILE A 278 -9.95 -15.76 1.30
N PRO A 279 -8.75 -15.27 1.65
CA PRO A 279 -8.23 -15.45 2.99
C PRO A 279 -8.98 -14.65 4.05
N TRP A 280 -9.11 -15.22 5.25
CA TRP A 280 -9.62 -14.55 6.45
C TRP A 280 -8.56 -14.34 7.53
N PHE A 281 -7.33 -14.72 7.23
CA PHE A 281 -6.17 -14.45 8.06
C PHE A 281 -4.99 -14.09 7.16
N PHE A 282 -4.22 -13.10 7.58
CA PHE A 282 -3.00 -12.66 6.92
C PHE A 282 -1.92 -12.49 7.97
N ASN A 283 -0.67 -12.70 7.58
CA ASN A 283 0.48 -12.45 8.43
C ASN A 283 1.60 -11.85 7.59
N ILE A 284 2.27 -10.85 8.14
CA ILE A 284 3.46 -10.23 7.57
C ILE A 284 4.60 -10.28 8.57
N GLU A 285 5.78 -10.64 8.08
CA GLU A 285 6.98 -10.78 8.90
C GLU A 285 8.19 -10.20 8.18
N THR A 286 9.12 -9.64 8.94
CA THR A 286 10.47 -9.34 8.45
C THR A 286 11.50 -9.41 9.57
N ILE A 287 12.70 -9.82 9.21
CA ILE A 287 13.87 -9.84 10.09
C ILE A 287 15.07 -9.32 9.30
N THR A 288 15.60 -8.18 9.76
CA THR A 288 16.82 -7.54 9.25
C THR A 288 17.75 -7.23 10.42
N GLU A 289 18.91 -6.62 10.16
CA GLU A 289 19.82 -6.15 11.22
C GLU A 289 19.14 -5.12 12.15
N HIS A 290 18.29 -4.26 11.58
CA HIS A 290 17.69 -3.12 12.28
C HIS A 290 16.23 -3.36 12.68
N VAL A 291 15.50 -4.20 11.94
CA VAL A 291 14.05 -4.36 12.05
C VAL A 291 13.67 -5.80 12.28
N PHE A 292 12.86 -6.04 13.29
CA PHE A 292 12.08 -7.26 13.46
C PHE A 292 10.60 -6.88 13.51
N LEU A 293 9.77 -7.55 12.73
CA LEU A 293 8.34 -7.30 12.68
C LEU A 293 7.61 -8.61 12.46
N VAL A 294 6.55 -8.84 13.22
CA VAL A 294 5.58 -9.92 13.04
C VAL A 294 4.21 -9.35 13.35
N ILE A 295 3.31 -9.34 12.37
CA ILE A 295 1.96 -8.79 12.51
C ILE A 295 0.96 -9.77 11.91
N ASP A 296 0.05 -10.22 12.76
CA ASP A 296 -1.11 -11.01 12.39
C ASP A 296 -2.30 -10.09 12.13
N MET A 297 -3.11 -10.46 11.14
CA MET A 297 -4.25 -9.69 10.65
C MET A 297 -5.45 -10.62 10.51
N GLU A 298 -6.35 -10.57 11.49
CA GLU A 298 -7.60 -11.32 11.49
C GLU A 298 -8.71 -10.51 10.83
N VAL A 299 -9.43 -11.09 9.86
CA VAL A 299 -10.55 -10.41 9.20
C VAL A 299 -11.74 -10.30 10.16
N ILE A 300 -12.22 -9.07 10.34
CA ILE A 300 -13.45 -8.76 11.09
C ILE A 300 -14.63 -8.73 10.13
N SER A 301 -14.45 -8.02 9.03
CA SER A 301 -15.46 -7.85 8.00
C SER A 301 -14.80 -7.60 6.65
N MET A 302 -15.60 -7.78 5.60
CA MET A 302 -15.17 -7.63 4.24
C MET A 302 -16.34 -7.15 3.39
N ASP A 303 -16.09 -6.21 2.49
CA ASP A 303 -16.99 -5.86 1.40
C ASP A 303 -16.34 -6.14 0.04
N HIS A 304 -17.18 -6.33 -0.97
CA HIS A 304 -16.75 -6.64 -2.33
C HIS A 304 -17.30 -5.62 -3.32
N THR A 305 -16.49 -5.31 -4.33
CA THR A 305 -16.88 -4.53 -5.52
C THR A 305 -16.32 -5.20 -6.76
N GLU A 306 -17.09 -5.19 -7.85
CA GLU A 306 -16.54 -5.47 -9.18
C GLU A 306 -16.13 -4.17 -9.87
N MET A 307 -14.83 -3.98 -10.06
CA MET A 307 -14.28 -2.90 -10.89
C MET A 307 -14.38 -3.29 -12.36
N LEU A 308 -14.87 -2.37 -13.19
CA LEU A 308 -15.11 -2.59 -14.63
C LEU A 308 -16.02 -3.80 -14.95
N GLY A 309 -16.72 -4.36 -13.96
CA GLY A 309 -17.62 -5.52 -14.10
C GLY A 309 -16.92 -6.89 -14.20
N PHE A 310 -15.61 -6.96 -14.00
CA PHE A 310 -14.89 -8.25 -14.05
C PHE A 310 -13.66 -8.33 -13.12
N ILE A 311 -13.12 -7.19 -12.70
CA ILE A 311 -12.00 -7.13 -11.76
C ILE A 311 -12.58 -7.21 -10.36
N ASN A 312 -12.18 -8.23 -9.60
CA ASN A 312 -12.72 -8.41 -8.27
C ASN A 312 -11.88 -7.65 -7.26
N TYR A 313 -12.57 -6.96 -6.35
CA TYR A 313 -11.93 -6.11 -5.37
C TYR A 313 -12.60 -6.33 -4.01
N TRP A 314 -11.83 -6.86 -3.07
CA TRP A 314 -12.25 -7.00 -1.68
C TRP A 314 -11.57 -5.96 -0.84
N ARG A 315 -12.32 -5.43 0.10
CA ARG A 315 -11.89 -4.45 1.08
C ARG A 315 -12.16 -5.05 2.44
N TYR A 316 -11.13 -5.16 3.25
CA TYR A 316 -11.18 -5.80 4.56
C TYR A 316 -11.02 -4.77 5.65
N HIS A 317 -11.74 -5.01 6.73
CA HIS A 317 -11.38 -4.51 8.05
C HIS A 317 -10.72 -5.66 8.79
N VAL A 318 -9.47 -5.45 9.20
CA VAL A 318 -8.66 -6.45 9.90
C VAL A 318 -8.32 -5.95 11.30
N ARG A 319 -8.28 -6.85 12.27
CA ARG A 319 -7.62 -6.62 13.55
C ARG A 319 -6.14 -6.97 13.38
N CYS A 320 -5.28 -5.98 13.52
CA CYS A 320 -3.84 -6.14 13.49
C CYS A 320 -3.33 -6.33 14.91
N THR A 321 -2.61 -7.43 15.16
CA THR A 321 -1.94 -7.70 16.43
C THR A 321 -0.51 -8.15 16.18
N GLY A 322 0.47 -7.61 16.89
CA GLY A 322 1.85 -8.00 16.62
C GLY A 322 2.90 -7.17 17.35
N THR A 323 4.14 -7.30 16.89
CA THR A 323 5.30 -6.60 17.44
C THR A 323 6.13 -5.99 16.33
N ILE A 324 6.59 -4.77 16.55
CA ILE A 324 7.61 -4.08 15.74
C ILE A 324 8.78 -3.77 16.67
N MET A 325 9.99 -4.14 16.28
CA MET A 325 11.23 -3.75 16.94
C MET A 325 12.14 -3.06 15.92
N VAL A 326 12.61 -1.87 16.25
CA VAL A 326 13.57 -1.10 15.44
C VAL A 326 14.73 -0.67 16.33
N ASP A 327 15.96 -1.08 15.99
CA ASP A 327 17.18 -0.76 16.75
C ASP A 327 17.04 -1.00 18.26
N GLY A 328 16.32 -2.06 18.63
CA GLY A 328 16.06 -2.45 20.02
C GLY A 328 14.87 -1.75 20.70
N HIS A 329 14.23 -0.76 20.06
CA HIS A 329 12.97 -0.18 20.54
C HIS A 329 11.77 -1.03 20.10
N VAL A 330 11.00 -1.53 21.06
CA VAL A 330 9.91 -2.48 20.83
C VAL A 330 8.56 -1.80 21.04
N GLU A 331 7.65 -1.98 20.08
CA GLU A 331 6.25 -1.56 20.19
C GLU A 331 5.28 -2.68 19.78
N THR A 332 4.16 -2.74 20.50
CA THR A 332 3.04 -3.59 20.13
C THR A 332 2.20 -2.92 19.05
N VAL A 333 1.78 -3.71 18.07
CA VAL A 333 0.71 -3.36 17.14
C VAL A 333 -0.58 -3.92 17.70
N GLU A 334 -1.57 -3.07 17.92
CA GLU A 334 -2.92 -3.46 18.31
C GLU A 334 -3.88 -2.42 17.73
N GLY A 335 -4.80 -2.86 16.88
CA GLY A 335 -5.83 -1.96 16.36
C GLY A 335 -6.47 -2.47 15.08
N ILE A 336 -7.39 -1.65 14.55
CA ILE A 336 -8.05 -1.95 13.28
C ILE A 336 -7.25 -1.34 12.14
N SER A 337 -7.20 -2.05 11.03
CA SER A 337 -6.76 -1.47 9.77
C SER A 337 -7.64 -1.83 8.59
N ILE A 338 -7.42 -1.11 7.51
CA ILE A 338 -8.06 -1.31 6.23
C ILE A 338 -7.02 -1.91 5.29
N MET A 339 -7.44 -2.95 4.58
CA MET A 339 -6.62 -3.67 3.61
C MET A 339 -7.46 -3.92 2.37
N GLU A 340 -6.82 -4.12 1.23
CA GLU A 340 -7.47 -4.53 0.01
C GLU A 340 -6.86 -5.78 -0.60
N TYR A 341 -7.69 -6.50 -1.33
CA TYR A 341 -7.28 -7.53 -2.26
C TYR A 341 -7.90 -7.22 -3.62
N LEU A 342 -7.07 -6.83 -4.58
CA LEU A 342 -7.49 -6.70 -5.97
C LEU A 342 -7.06 -7.95 -6.74
N ARG A 343 -7.96 -8.48 -7.55
CA ARG A 343 -7.71 -9.66 -8.37
C ARG A 343 -8.23 -9.47 -9.80
N PHE A 344 -7.31 -9.55 -10.77
CA PHE A 344 -7.64 -9.43 -12.19
C PHE A 344 -8.18 -10.73 -12.81
N ARG A 345 -7.76 -11.91 -12.31
CA ARG A 345 -8.05 -13.22 -12.92
C ARG A 345 -8.04 -14.39 -11.94
#